data_AF-A0A4U0V1I7-F1
#
_entry.id   AF-A0A4U0V1I7-F1
#
_cell.length_a   1.000
_cell.length_b   1.000
_cell.length_c   1.000
_cell.angle_alpha   90.00
_cell.angle_beta   90.00
_cell.angle_gamma   90.00
#
_symmetry.space_group_name_H-M   'P 1'
#
loop_
_entity.id
_entity.type
_entity.pdbx_description
1 polymer ?
#
loop_
_entity_poly.entity_id
_entity_poly.type
_entity_poly.pdbx_seq_one_letter_code
_entity_poly.pdbx_strand_id
1 'polypeptide(L)'
;VGMANQFAAQIIILVAGPIALNNIGWKFFLVMACPTAVYIPVIYFFFPETQNRSLEDINAEFGDKVAVHYYGATVEEQDEYAQAIDIEEHGGMLSAKTALADAVHHVEKV
;
A
#
# COMPACT_ATOMS: atom_id res chain seq x y z
N VAL A 1 -4.05 -16.41 -5.72
CA VAL A 1 -2.91 -16.83 -6.57
C VAL A 1 -1.86 -17.41 -5.64
N GLY A 2 -1.95 -18.70 -5.33
CA GLY A 2 -1.45 -19.27 -4.07
C GLY A 2 -0.31 -20.29 -4.21
N MET A 3 -0.07 -21.06 -3.15
CA MET A 3 0.97 -22.10 -3.05
C MET A 3 0.97 -23.06 -4.26
N ALA A 4 -0.20 -23.41 -4.80
CA ALA A 4 -0.31 -24.25 -5.99
C ALA A 4 0.39 -23.65 -7.22
N ASN A 5 0.32 -22.33 -7.42
CA ASN A 5 1.03 -21.65 -8.51
C ASN A 5 2.55 -21.75 -8.33
N GLN A 6 3.02 -21.59 -7.09
CA GLN A 6 4.43 -21.72 -6.76
C GLN A 6 4.93 -23.14 -7.03
N PHE A 7 4.20 -24.17 -6.58
CA PHE A 7 4.56 -25.56 -6.86
C PHE A 7 4.52 -25.90 -8.36
N ALA A 8 3.53 -25.39 -9.10
CA ALA A 8 3.45 -25.59 -10.55
C ALA A 8 4.67 -24.99 -11.28
N ALA A 9 5.07 -23.76 -10.94
CA ALA A 9 6.25 -23.12 -11.50
C ALA A 9 7.54 -23.91 -11.19
N GLN A 10 7.67 -24.42 -9.97
CA GLN A 10 8.85 -25.21 -9.56
C GLN A 10 8.94 -26.55 -10.29
N ILE A 11 7.82 -27.24 -10.52
CA ILE A 11 7.80 -28.53 -11.25
C ILE A 11 8.34 -28.35 -12.68
N ILE A 12 7.98 -27.26 -13.37
CA ILE A 12 8.44 -26.99 -14.74
C ILE A 12 9.97 -26.91 -14.77
N ILE A 13 10.58 -26.17 -13.84
CA ILE A 13 12.04 -26.01 -13.77
C ILE A 13 12.72 -27.31 -13.35
N LEU A 14 12.14 -28.08 -12.44
CA LEU A 14 12.67 -29.37 -11.99
C LEU A 14 12.75 -30.41 -13.11
N VAL A 15 11.76 -30.44 -14.00
CA VAL A 15 11.76 -31.36 -15.16
C VAL A 15 12.67 -30.82 -16.28
N ALA A 16 12.62 -29.52 -16.55
CA ALA A 16 13.43 -28.90 -17.60
C ALA A 16 14.93 -28.84 -17.26
N GLY A 17 15.28 -28.71 -15.98
CA GLY A 17 16.66 -28.59 -15.48
C GLY A 17 17.61 -29.71 -15.95
N PRO A 18 17.34 -31.00 -15.66
CA PRO A 18 18.22 -32.09 -16.10
C PRO A 18 18.30 -32.23 -17.62
N ILE A 19 17.22 -31.96 -18.35
CA ILE A 19 17.18 -32.00 -19.81
C ILE A 19 18.07 -30.89 -20.40
N ALA A 20 17.97 -29.68 -19.86
CA ALA A 20 18.77 -28.54 -20.27
C ALA A 20 20.24 -28.69 -19.89
N LEU A 21 20.55 -29.26 -18.72
CA LEU A 21 21.93 -29.58 -18.33
C LEU A 21 22.55 -30.62 -19.25
N ASN A 22 21.80 -31.63 -19.68
CA ASN A 22 22.32 -32.65 -20.60
C ASN A 22 22.58 -32.09 -22.02
N ASN A 23 21.73 -31.18 -22.50
CA ASN A 23 21.84 -30.64 -23.86
C ASN A 23 22.81 -29.46 -23.98
N ILE A 24 22.85 -28.59 -22.97
CA ILE A 24 23.50 -27.28 -23.04
C ILE A 24 24.63 -27.14 -22.00
N GLY A 25 24.75 -28.10 -21.07
CA GLY A 25 25.81 -28.16 -20.07
C GLY A 25 25.86 -26.92 -19.18
N TRP A 26 27.07 -26.36 -19.04
CA TRP A 26 27.33 -25.19 -18.18
C TRP A 26 26.55 -23.93 -18.59
N LYS A 27 26.11 -23.83 -19.85
CA LYS A 27 25.39 -22.65 -20.35
C LYS A 27 23.98 -22.51 -19.73
N PHE A 28 23.44 -23.58 -19.14
CA PHE A 28 22.17 -23.54 -18.41
C PHE A 28 22.20 -22.53 -17.25
N PHE A 29 23.35 -22.35 -16.59
CA PHE A 29 23.48 -21.37 -15.52
C PHE A 29 23.26 -19.93 -16.00
N LEU A 30 23.69 -19.60 -17.23
CA LEU A 30 23.43 -18.28 -17.82
C LEU A 30 21.94 -18.09 -18.13
N VAL A 31 21.26 -19.13 -18.60
CA VAL A 31 19.81 -19.09 -18.88
C VAL A 31 19.01 -18.79 -17.61
N MET A 32 19.45 -19.29 -16.45
CA MET A 32 18.82 -18.97 -15.15
C MET A 32 19.22 -17.59 -14.61
N ALA A 33 20.44 -17.12 -14.91
CA ALA A 33 20.94 -15.82 -14.47
C ALA A 33 20.30 -14.65 -15.23
N CYS A 34 20.06 -14.80 -16.55
CA CYS A 34 19.46 -13.75 -17.38
C CYS A 34 18.11 -13.20 -16.86
N PRO A 35 17.08 -14.02 -16.57
CA PRO A 35 15.81 -13.51 -16.06
C PRO A 35 15.98 -12.85 -14.69
N THR A 36 16.83 -13.41 -13.82
CA THR A 36 17.15 -12.79 -12.52
C THR A 36 17.78 -11.41 -12.70
N ALA A 37 18.71 -11.27 -13.65
CA ALA A 37 19.36 -10.00 -13.98
C ALA A 37 18.38 -8.98 -14.58
N VAL A 38 17.36 -9.43 -15.33
CA VAL A 38 16.29 -8.57 -15.86
C VAL A 38 15.32 -8.14 -14.75
N TYR A 39 15.08 -8.97 -13.74
CA TYR A 39 14.21 -8.59 -12.61
C TYR A 39 14.80 -7.46 -11.76
N ILE A 40 16.13 -7.36 -11.64
CA ILE A 40 16.79 -6.31 -10.85
C ILE A 40 16.39 -4.89 -11.29
N PRO A 41 16.56 -4.48 -12.56
CA PRO A 41 16.16 -3.14 -13.01
C PRO A 41 14.65 -2.95 -12.97
N VAL A 42 13.85 -3.99 -13.22
CA VAL A 42 12.38 -3.90 -13.10
C VAL A 42 11.99 -3.56 -11.66
N ILE A 43 12.58 -4.23 -10.68
CA ILE A 43 12.31 -3.94 -9.26
C ILE A 43 12.77 -2.51 -8.93
N TYR A 44 13.96 -2.12 -9.38
CA TYR A 44 14.51 -0.78 -9.10
C TYR A 44 13.64 0.37 -9.63
N PHE A 45 13.06 0.25 -10.83
CA PHE A 45 12.28 1.35 -11.42
C PHE A 45 10.78 1.31 -11.07
N PHE A 46 10.20 0.13 -10.85
CA PHE A 46 8.75 -0.01 -10.68
C PHE A 46 8.30 -0.23 -9.24
N PHE A 47 9.19 -0.63 -8.33
CA PHE A 47 8.82 -0.94 -6.95
C PHE A 47 9.49 0.05 -6.00
N PRO A 48 8.75 1.03 -5.45
CA PRO A 48 9.27 1.93 -4.44
C PRO A 48 9.65 1.18 -3.16
N GLU A 49 10.55 1.76 -2.37
CA GLU A 49 11.01 1.20 -1.10
C GLU A 49 9.84 1.12 -0.10
N THR A 50 9.54 -0.10 0.36
CA THR A 50 8.40 -0.36 1.26
C THR A 50 8.84 -0.64 2.70
N GLN A 51 10.14 -0.65 3.00
CA GLN A 51 10.63 -0.87 4.36
C GLN A 51 10.23 0.26 5.32
N ASN A 52 9.79 -0.13 6.52
CA ASN A 52 9.38 0.77 7.61
C ASN A 52 8.23 1.74 7.28
N ARG A 53 7.38 1.40 6.31
CA ARG A 53 6.16 2.15 5.98
C ARG A 53 4.92 1.42 6.46
N SER A 54 3.88 2.17 6.85
CA SER A 54 2.57 1.60 7.13
C SER A 54 1.92 1.11 5.82
N LEU A 55 0.97 0.17 5.90
CA LEU A 55 0.27 -0.30 4.70
C LEU A 55 -0.49 0.83 3.97
N GLU A 56 -0.92 1.84 4.72
CA GLU A 56 -1.60 3.03 4.21
C GLU A 56 -0.62 3.93 3.42
N ASP A 57 0.59 4.15 3.96
CA ASP A 57 1.63 4.93 3.27
C ASP A 57 2.17 4.22 2.02
N ILE A 58 2.25 2.89 2.05
CA ILE A 58 2.66 2.11 0.87
C ILE A 58 1.64 2.29 -0.25
N ASN A 59 0.34 2.24 0.08
CA ASN A 59 -0.73 2.42 -0.90
C ASN A 59 -0.74 3.84 -1.51
N ALA A 60 -0.34 4.84 -0.71
CA ALA A 60 -0.07 6.20 -1.16
C ALA A 60 0.99 6.25 -2.26
N GLU A 61 2.11 5.57 -2.05
CA GLU A 61 3.27 5.56 -2.94
C GLU A 61 2.97 4.86 -4.28
N PHE A 62 2.03 3.90 -4.29
CA PHE A 62 1.54 3.24 -5.49
C PHE A 62 0.43 4.01 -6.23
N GLY A 63 0.08 5.22 -5.78
CA GLY A 63 -0.83 6.13 -6.47
C GLY A 63 -2.29 6.06 -6.02
N ASP A 64 -2.57 5.46 -4.86
CA ASP A 64 -3.92 5.52 -4.27
C ASP A 64 -4.14 6.84 -3.51
N LYS A 65 -5.37 7.35 -3.52
CA LYS A 65 -5.71 8.59 -2.81
C LYS A 65 -5.91 8.29 -1.32
N VAL A 66 -4.90 8.58 -0.51
CA VAL A 66 -4.96 8.43 0.95
C VAL A 66 -5.26 9.78 1.59
N ALA A 67 -6.11 9.76 2.62
CA ALA A 67 -6.53 10.97 3.32
C ALA A 67 -5.45 11.54 4.26
N VAL A 68 -4.42 10.75 4.62
CA VAL A 68 -3.35 11.13 5.56
C VAL A 68 -2.03 10.51 5.09
N HIS A 69 -1.01 11.33 4.87
CA HIS A 69 0.37 10.89 4.68
C HIS A 69 1.11 11.00 6.01
N TYR A 70 1.44 9.86 6.66
CA TYR A 70 2.13 9.90 7.96
C TYR A 70 3.64 10.15 7.80
N TYR A 71 4.22 9.70 6.68
CA TYR A 71 5.67 9.75 6.46
C TYR A 71 6.03 10.72 5.34
N GLY A 72 6.77 11.78 5.68
CA GLY A 72 7.24 12.80 4.73
C GLY A 72 6.29 13.99 4.53
N ALA A 73 5.19 14.07 5.28
CA ALA A 73 4.36 15.27 5.30
C ALA A 73 5.18 16.48 5.73
N THR A 74 5.11 17.54 4.95
CA THR A 74 5.68 18.83 5.34
C THR A 74 4.91 19.37 6.55
N VAL A 75 5.58 20.14 7.42
CA VAL A 75 4.95 20.68 8.65
C VAL A 75 3.71 21.51 8.32
N GLU A 76 3.69 22.16 7.16
CA GLU A 76 2.55 22.93 6.65
C GLU A 76 1.33 22.05 6.32
N GLU A 77 1.53 20.88 5.74
CA GLU A 77 0.42 19.93 5.47
C GLU A 77 -0.14 19.36 6.78
N GLN A 78 0.71 19.03 7.76
CA GLN A 78 0.26 18.53 9.07
C GLN A 78 -0.60 19.56 9.82
N ASP A 79 -0.22 20.84 9.76
CA ASP A 79 -0.96 21.93 10.40
C ASP A 79 -2.30 22.22 9.70
N GLU A 80 -2.36 22.11 8.36
CA GLU A 80 -3.62 22.29 7.60
C GLU A 80 -4.64 21.18 7.93
N TYR A 81 -4.19 19.93 8.06
CA TYR A 81 -5.07 18.82 8.46
C TYR A 81 -5.49 18.89 9.93
N ALA A 82 -4.59 19.33 10.84
CA ALA A 82 -4.95 19.57 12.24
C ALA A 82 -6.07 20.62 12.35
N GLN A 83 -5.99 21.69 11.55
CA GLN A 83 -7.04 22.70 11.46
C GLN A 83 -8.34 22.15 10.87
N ALA A 84 -8.28 21.30 9.85
CA ALA A 84 -9.48 20.70 9.26
C ALA A 84 -10.23 19.78 10.26
N ILE A 85 -9.50 18.97 11.04
CA ILE A 85 -10.08 18.10 12.08
C ILE A 85 -10.70 18.93 13.21
N ASP A 86 -10.01 19.98 13.66
CA ASP A 86 -10.55 20.89 14.70
C ASP A 86 -11.83 21.60 14.23
N ILE A 87 -11.90 22.00 12.96
CA ILE A 87 -13.09 22.63 12.36
C ILE A 87 -14.25 21.63 12.28
N GLU A 88 -14.01 20.39 11.86
CA GLU A 88 -15.05 19.35 11.83
C GLU A 88 -15.53 18.99 13.24
N GLU A 89 -14.64 18.84 14.21
CA GLU A 89 -15.01 18.51 15.59
C GLU A 89 -15.82 19.65 16.25
N HIS A 90 -15.39 20.91 16.06
CA HIS A 90 -16.14 22.07 16.55
C HIS A 90 -17.48 22.24 15.82
N GLY A 91 -17.53 22.04 14.50
CA GLY A 91 -18.75 22.09 13.71
C GLY A 91 -19.76 21.01 14.12
N GLY A 92 -19.28 19.79 14.36
CA GLY A 92 -20.07 18.68 14.89
C GLY A 92 -20.61 18.94 16.29
N MET A 93 -19.78 19.50 17.19
CA MET A 93 -20.21 19.89 18.54
C MET A 93 -21.23 21.04 18.54
N LEU A 94 -21.08 22.02 17.65
CA LEU A 94 -22.04 23.11 17.47
C LEU A 94 -23.38 22.57 16.98
N SER A 95 -23.37 21.71 15.96
CA SER A 95 -24.56 21.04 15.44
C SER A 95 -25.27 20.21 16.51
N ALA A 96 -24.51 19.44 17.32
CA ALA A 96 -25.05 18.66 18.42
C ALA A 96 -25.65 19.54 19.54
N LYS A 97 -25.01 20.67 19.88
CA LYS A 97 -25.53 21.62 20.88
C LYS A 97 -26.81 22.31 20.41
N THR A 98 -26.90 22.68 19.14
CA THR A 98 -28.11 23.27 18.56
C THR A 98 -29.26 22.27 18.53
N ALA A 99 -29.01 21.02 18.13
CA ALA A 99 -30.01 19.96 18.15
C ALA A 99 -30.50 19.64 19.58
N LEU A 100 -29.59 19.66 20.56
CA LEU A 100 -29.94 19.49 21.97
C LEU A 100 -30.76 20.68 22.50
N ALA A 101 -30.40 21.91 22.14
CA ALA A 101 -31.14 23.12 22.53
C ALA A 101 -32.58 23.12 21.97
N ASP A 102 -32.74 22.71 20.71
CA ASP A 102 -34.06 22.57 20.08
C ASP A 102 -34.89 21.46 20.74
N ALA A 103 -34.27 20.33 21.09
CA ALA A 103 -34.95 19.24 21.79
C ALA A 103 -35.40 19.65 23.21
N VAL A 104 -34.54 20.35 23.96
CA VAL A 104 -34.88 20.85 25.31
C VAL A 104 -36.02 21.86 25.25
N HIS A 105 -35.98 22.79 24.29
CA HIS A 105 -37.03 23.79 24.11
C HIS A 105 -38.35 23.17 23.58
N HIS A 106 -38.30 22.03 22.91
CA HIS A 106 -39.49 21.27 22.54
C HIS A 106 -40.11 20.53 23.74
N VAL A 107 -39.28 20.01 24.65
CA VAL A 107 -39.74 19.34 25.88
C VAL A 107 -40.35 20.33 26.89
N GLU A 108 -39.80 21.55 27.00
CA GLU A 108 -40.30 22.56 27.95
C GLU A 108 -41.64 23.20 27.56
N LYS A 109 -42.10 22.99 26.30
CA LYS A 109 -43.37 23.51 25.78
C LYS A 109 -44.53 22.52 25.82
N VAL A 110 -44.34 21.31 26.37
CA VAL A 110 -45.38 20.28 26.59
C VAL A 110 -45.74 20.24 28.06
#